data_AF-A0A5J4L4R8-F1
#
_entry.id   AF-A0A5J4L4R8-F1
#
_cell.length_a   1.000
_cell.length_b   1.000
_cell.length_c   1.000
_cell.angle_alpha   90.00
_cell.angle_beta   90.00
_cell.angle_gamma   90.00
#
_symmetry.space_group_name_H-M   'P 1'
#
loop_
_entity.id
_entity.type
_entity.pdbx_description
1 polymer ?
#
loop_
_entity_poly.entity_id
_entity_poly.type
_entity_poly.pdbx_seq_one_letter_code
_entity_poly.pdbx_strand_id
1 'polypeptide(L)' 'MKIDCYMSLRCGSEDALRENISKALELEDMSADVNFYRITDEEAKNLGLRGSPSVLINGKDIQPVDITGFS' A
#
# COMPACT_ATOMS: atom_id res chain seq x y z
N MET A 1 6.83 5.77 12.24
CA MET A 1 6.90 4.65 11.26
C MET A 1 6.51 5.20 9.90
N LYS A 2 7.11 4.74 8.80
CA LYS A 2 6.71 5.16 7.45
C LYS A 2 5.85 4.08 6.80
N ILE A 3 4.70 4.45 6.26
CA ILE A 3 3.80 3.57 5.51
C ILE A 3 3.63 4.17 4.12
N ASP A 4 4.14 3.49 3.11
CA ASP A 4 4.03 3.90 1.71
C ASP A 4 3.03 2.99 1.00
N CYS A 5 1.94 3.58 0.50
CA CYS A 5 0.89 2.88 -0.23
C CYS A 5 0.97 3.23 -1.71
N TYR A 6 1.24 2.23 -2.55
CA TYR A 6 1.32 2.37 -3.99
C TYR A 6 0.11 1.75 -4.66
N MET A 7 -0.52 2.49 -5.55
CA MET A 7 -1.76 2.10 -6.21
C MET A 7 -1.66 2.37 -7.70
N SER A 8 -2.30 1.52 -8.50
CA SER A 8 -2.49 1.80 -9.91
C SER A 8 -3.37 3.05 -10.10
N LEU A 9 -3.22 3.70 -11.26
CA LEU A 9 -4.00 4.89 -11.62
C LEU A 9 -5.53 4.67 -11.56
N ARG A 10 -6.00 3.43 -11.68
CA ARG A 10 -7.43 3.07 -11.66
C ARG A 10 -7.83 2.28 -10.40
N CYS A 11 -7.02 2.30 -9.34
CA CYS A 11 -7.35 1.58 -8.11
C CYS A 11 -8.63 2.13 -7.48
N GLY A 12 -9.66 1.30 -7.40
CA GLY A 12 -10.94 1.62 -6.76
C GLY A 12 -10.94 1.41 -5.24
N SER A 13 -9.86 0.88 -4.68
CA SER A 13 -9.74 0.53 -3.26
C SER A 13 -9.07 1.60 -2.40
N GLU A 14 -8.77 2.78 -2.95
CA GLU A 14 -8.03 3.83 -2.23
C GLU A 14 -8.75 4.29 -0.95
N ASP A 15 -10.05 4.59 -1.04
CA ASP A 15 -10.82 5.08 0.11
C ASP A 15 -10.87 4.03 1.23
N ALA A 16 -11.13 2.77 0.86
CA ALA A 16 -11.14 1.66 1.80
C ALA A 16 -9.75 1.44 2.43
N LEU A 17 -8.67 1.57 1.65
CA LEU A 17 -7.30 1.43 2.15
C LEU A 17 -6.97 2.54 3.16
N ARG A 18 -7.30 3.80 2.85
CA ARG A 18 -7.11 4.95 3.74
C ARG A 18 -7.84 4.76 5.06
N GLU A 19 -9.11 4.37 5.00
CA GLU A 19 -9.93 4.11 6.19
C GLU A 19 -9.33 2.99 7.04
N ASN A 20 -8.94 1.87 6.41
CA ASN A 20 -8.36 0.72 7.13
C ASN A 20 -7.04 1.06 7.80
N ILE A 21 -6.14 1.81 7.13
CA ILE A 21 -4.87 2.24 7.74
C ILE A 21 -5.12 3.18 8.91
N SER A 22 -6.02 4.15 8.76
CA SER A 22 -6.35 5.08 9.84
C SER A 22 -6.90 4.34 11.06
N LYS A 23 -7.84 3.42 10.86
CA LYS A 23 -8.41 2.59 11.93
C LYS A 23 -7.37 1.70 12.61
N ALA A 24 -6.47 1.09 11.82
CA ALA A 24 -5.42 0.25 12.37
C ALA A 24 -4.45 1.04 13.26
N LEU A 25 -4.06 2.25 12.83
CA LEU A 25 -3.20 3.13 13.62
C LEU A 25 -3.88 3.60 14.92
N GLU A 26 -5.18 3.91 14.86
CA GLU A 26 -5.97 4.30 16.03
C GLU A 26 -6.11 3.15 17.05
N LEU A 27 -6.44 1.94 16.57
CA LEU A 27 -6.60 0.76 17.43
C LEU A 27 -5.32 0.37 18.16
N GLU A 28 -4.16 0.59 17.53
CA GLU A 28 -2.86 0.26 18.10
C GLU A 28 -2.23 1.44 18.88
N ASP A 29 -2.93 2.59 18.99
CA ASP A 29 -2.41 3.84 19.59
C ASP A 29 -1.04 4.26 18.98
N MET A 30 -0.94 4.12 17.65
CA MET A 30 0.28 4.35 16.88
C MET A 30 0.17 5.56 15.96
N SER A 31 1.30 6.25 15.77
CA SER A 31 1.44 7.30 14.75
C SER A 31 2.40 6.86 13.64
N ALA A 32 1.97 7.02 12.38
CA ALA A 32 2.78 6.76 11.21
C ALA A 32 2.67 7.88 10.17
N ASP A 33 3.76 8.10 9.44
CA ASP A 33 3.80 8.93 8.24
C ASP A 33 3.29 8.09 7.07
N VAL A 34 2.04 8.33 6.67
CA VAL A 34 1.32 7.54 5.66
C VAL A 34 1.27 8.31 4.35
N ASN A 35 1.89 7.76 3.31
CA ASN A 35 1.96 8.35 1.99
C ASN A 35 1.19 7.50 0.97
N PHE A 36 0.43 8.15 0.10
CA PHE A 36 -0.35 7.49 -0.96
C PHE A 36 0.16 7.93 -2.32
N TYR A 37 0.54 6.97 -3.14
CA TYR A 37 1.08 7.18 -4.47
C TYR A 37 0.20 6.49 -5.50
N ARG A 38 -0.17 7.24 -6.54
CA ARG A 38 -0.74 6.68 -7.76
C ARG A 38 0.37 6.58 -8.80
N ILE A 39 0.64 5.36 -9.25
CA ILE A 39 1.75 5.05 -10.15
C ILE A 39 1.27 4.28 -11.37
N THR A 40 2.06 4.36 -12.43
CA THR A 40 1.91 3.56 -13.66
C THR A 40 2.45 2.13 -13.45
N ASP A 41 2.09 1.23 -14.36
CA ASP A 41 2.60 -0.15 -14.35
C ASP A 41 4.13 -0.19 -14.54
N GLU A 42 4.70 0.76 -15.29
CA GLU A 42 6.14 0.87 -15.49
C GLU A 42 6.87 1.29 -14.19
N GLU A 43 6.35 2.30 -13.50
CA GLU A 43 6.86 2.72 -12.19
C GLU A 43 6.75 1.59 -11.15
N ALA A 44 5.62 0.88 -11.12
CA ALA A 44 5.42 -0.27 -10.24
C ALA A 44 6.47 -1.35 -10.47
N LYS A 45 6.73 -1.69 -11.74
CA LYS A 45 7.76 -2.66 -12.13
C LYS A 45 9.17 -2.21 -11.73
N ASN A 46 9.50 -0.93 -11.91
CA ASN A 46 10.79 -0.36 -11.51
C ASN A 46 10.99 -0.38 -9.99
N LEU A 47 9.91 -0.24 -9.23
CA LEU A 47 9.89 -0.36 -7.77
C LEU A 47 9.83 -1.82 -7.26
N GLY A 48 9.72 -2.79 -8.17
CA GLY A 48 9.60 -4.22 -7.82
C GLY A 48 8.25 -4.58 -7.19
N LEU A 49 7.23 -3.73 -7.34
CA LEU A 49 5.90 -3.95 -6.82
C LEU A 49 5.16 -4.97 -7.68
N ARG A 50 4.49 -5.92 -7.02
CA ARG A 50 3.79 -7.03 -7.68
C ARG A 50 2.26 -6.85 -7.71
N GLY A 51 1.75 -5.86 -7.01
CA GLY A 51 0.33 -5.71 -6.68
C GLY A 51 -0.12 -4.25 -6.62
N SER A 52 -1.44 -4.06 -6.62
CA SER A 52 -2.09 -2.79 -6.33
C SER A 52 -3.37 -3.09 -5.54
N PRO A 53 -3.56 -2.50 -4.35
CA PRO A 53 -2.59 -1.69 -3.62
C PRO A 53 -1.40 -2.52 -3.07
N SER A 54 -0.19 -1.97 -3.14
CA SER A 54 0.99 -2.46 -2.40
C SER A 54 1.25 -1.55 -1.21
N VAL A 55 1.49 -2.12 -0.03
CA VAL A 55 1.71 -1.37 1.21
C VAL A 55 3.07 -1.75 1.77
N LEU A 56 3.95 -0.76 1.88
CA LEU A 56 5.30 -0.92 2.39
C LEU A 56 5.40 -0.25 3.76
N ILE A 57 5.80 -1.00 4.78
CA ILE A 57 6.13 -0.46 6.10
C ILE A 57 7.65 -0.36 6.20
N ASN A 58 8.15 0.87 6.35
CA ASN A 58 9.59 1.17 6.36
C ASN A 58 10.34 0.55 5.16
N GLY A 59 9.73 0.60 3.97
CA GLY A 59 10.29 0.04 2.74
C GLY A 59 10.15 -1.47 2.57
N LYS A 60 9.50 -2.17 3.52
CA LYS A 60 9.25 -3.61 3.44
C LYS A 60 7.78 -3.87 3.14
N ASP A 61 7.50 -4.60 2.06
CA ASP A 61 6.14 -5.01 1.72
C ASP A 61 5.57 -5.91 2.83
N ILE A 62 4.32 -5.66 3.21
CA ILE A 62 3.60 -6.41 4.24
C ILE A 62 2.89 -7.64 3.68
N GLN A 63 2.65 -7.69 2.36
CA GLN A 63 1.99 -8.82 1.74
C GLN A 63 2.95 -10.01 1.66
N PRO A 64 2.49 -11.22 1.99
CA PRO A 64 3.31 -12.41 1.81
C PRO A 64 3.64 -12.57 0.32
N VAL A 65 4.93 -12.78 0.06
CA VAL A 65 5.60 -12.73 -1.25
C VAL A 65 5.06 -13.76 -2.28
N ASP A 66 4.14 -14.64 -1.86
CA ASP A 66 3.60 -15.78 -2.59
C ASP A 66 2.10 -15.70 -2.94
N ILE A 67 1.43 -14.55 -2.76
CA ILE A 67 0.07 -14.38 -3.29
C ILE A 67 0.15 -13.87 -4.73
N THR A 68 0.15 -14.80 -5.68
CA THR A 68 -0.13 -14.50 -7.09
C THR A 68 -1.64 -14.39 -7.27
N GLY A 69 -2.16 -13.17 -7.42
CA GLY A 69 -3.58 -12.96 -7.76
C GLY A 69 -4.05 -11.53 -7.52
N PHE A 70 -4.64 -10.93 -8.55
CA PHE A 70 -5.45 -9.72 -8.45
C PHE A 70 -6.93 -10.15 -8.51
N SER A 71 -7.75 -9.63 -7.61
CA SER A 71 -9.22 -9.58 -7.76
C SER A 71 -9.64 -8.13 -7.91
#